data_AF-A0ABD2RRX9-F1
#
_entry.id   AF-A0ABD2RRX9-F1
#
_cell.length_a   1.000
_cell.length_b   1.000
_cell.length_c   1.000
_cell.angle_alpha   90.00
_cell.angle_beta   90.00
_cell.angle_gamma   90.00
#
_symmetry.space_group_name_H-M   'P 1'
#
loop_
_entity.id
_entity.type
_entity.pdbx_description
1 polymer ?
#
loop_
_entity_poly.entity_id
_entity_poly.type
_entity_poly.pdbx_seq_one_letter_code
_entity_poly.pdbx_strand_id
1 'polypeptide(L)'
;MNICRFDDACTAIERAARIDLQSAEVTGKLKNMRLVGKAHTIGNEHYRSKRYGQACTAYGEGLLLDSSNSVLYYNRANCWFKLGEWEKSLADSNRALLFRPQYTKALFRKAASNIKV
;
A
#
# COMPACT_ATOMS: atom_id res chain seq x y z
N MET A 1 -12.77 1.61 -9.61
CA MET A 1 -12.26 0.47 -10.40
C MET A 1 -10.74 0.35 -10.25
N ASN A 2 -10.24 -0.19 -9.14
CA ASN A 2 -8.81 -0.42 -8.90
C ASN A 2 -8.61 -1.79 -8.21
N ILE A 3 -9.49 -2.75 -8.55
CA ILE A 3 -9.63 -4.08 -7.94
C ILE A 3 -8.99 -5.16 -8.83
N CYS A 4 -9.03 -5.01 -10.17
CA CYS A 4 -8.54 -6.04 -11.11
C CYS A 4 -7.07 -6.44 -10.91
N ARG A 5 -6.13 -5.51 -10.77
CA ARG A 5 -4.69 -5.88 -10.76
C ARG A 5 -4.24 -6.70 -9.56
N PHE A 6 -4.90 -6.54 -8.40
CA PHE A 6 -4.54 -7.29 -7.20
C PHE A 6 -5.13 -8.70 -7.25
N ASP A 7 -6.38 -8.83 -7.72
CA ASP A 7 -7.03 -10.12 -7.92
C ASP A 7 -6.36 -10.94 -9.03
N ASP A 8 -5.92 -10.28 -10.12
CA ASP A 8 -5.15 -10.92 -11.19
C ASP A 8 -3.80 -11.45 -10.68
N ALA A 9 -3.12 -10.69 -9.82
CA ALA A 9 -1.86 -11.10 -9.21
C ALA A 9 -2.04 -12.27 -8.23
N CYS A 10 -3.09 -12.23 -7.40
CA CYS A 10 -3.48 -13.37 -6.55
C CYS A 10 -3.74 -14.61 -7.40
N THR A 11 -4.53 -14.48 -8.45
CA THR A 11 -4.91 -15.61 -9.33
C THR A 11 -3.69 -16.20 -10.04
N ALA A 12 -2.75 -15.37 -10.48
CA ALA A 12 -1.51 -15.82 -11.10
C ALA A 12 -0.61 -16.60 -10.12
N ILE A 13 -0.47 -16.11 -8.88
CA ILE A 13 0.30 -16.81 -7.83
C ILE A 13 -0.41 -18.09 -7.39
N GLU A 14 -1.74 -18.11 -7.29
CA GLU A 14 -2.51 -19.31 -6.97
C GLU A 14 -2.39 -20.37 -8.06
N ARG A 15 -2.37 -19.97 -9.34
CA ARG A 15 -2.06 -20.88 -10.46
C ARG A 15 -0.63 -21.41 -10.37
N ALA A 16 0.35 -20.55 -10.08
CA ALA A 16 1.73 -20.99 -9.88
C ALA A 16 1.88 -21.97 -8.71
N ALA A 17 1.17 -21.72 -7.59
CA ALA A 17 1.16 -22.60 -6.42
C ALA A 17 0.52 -23.97 -6.70
N ARG A 18 -0.45 -24.05 -7.62
CA ARG A 18 -1.05 -25.32 -8.05
C ARG A 18 -0.16 -26.13 -8.98
N ILE A 19 0.70 -25.47 -9.76
CA ILE A 19 1.67 -26.14 -10.65
C ILE A 19 2.87 -26.62 -9.83
N ASP A 20 3.34 -25.81 -8.88
CA ASP A 20 4.52 -26.04 -8.07
C ASP A 20 4.14 -26.33 -6.60
N LEU A 21 3.34 -27.38 -6.41
CA LEU A 21 2.58 -27.77 -5.20
C LEU A 21 3.38 -27.90 -3.88
N GLN A 22 4.69 -27.67 -3.86
CA GLN A 22 5.54 -27.72 -2.67
C GLN A 22 6.58 -26.59 -2.54
N SER A 23 6.54 -25.56 -3.40
CA SER A 23 7.47 -24.44 -3.23
C SER A 23 7.06 -23.59 -2.04
N ALA A 24 7.77 -23.76 -0.92
CA ALA A 24 7.61 -22.98 0.31
C ALA A 24 7.70 -21.46 0.02
N GLU A 25 8.44 -21.08 -1.03
CA GLU A 25 8.56 -19.70 -1.49
C GLU A 25 7.26 -19.15 -2.07
N VAL A 26 6.58 -19.91 -2.95
CA VAL A 26 5.32 -19.49 -3.57
C VAL A 26 4.20 -19.42 -2.54
N THR A 27 4.14 -20.39 -1.62
CA THR A 27 3.19 -20.36 -0.50
C THR A 27 3.44 -19.18 0.44
N GLY A 28 4.71 -18.88 0.74
CA GLY A 28 5.11 -17.72 1.54
C GLY A 28 4.70 -16.39 0.87
N LYS A 29 4.97 -16.24 -0.43
CA LYS A 29 4.55 -15.07 -1.22
C LYS A 29 3.04 -14.88 -1.23
N LEU A 30 2.26 -15.97 -1.42
CA LEU A 30 0.80 -15.92 -1.37
C LEU A 30 0.29 -15.48 0.02
N LYS A 31 0.88 -16.01 1.09
CA LYS A 31 0.55 -15.63 2.47
C LYS A 31 0.81 -14.13 2.71
N ASN A 32 1.98 -13.63 2.31
CA ASN A 32 2.33 -12.22 2.44
C ASN A 32 1.37 -11.33 1.66
N MET A 33 1.03 -11.70 0.42
CA MET A 33 0.06 -10.96 -0.39
C MET A 33 -1.32 -10.86 0.29
N ARG A 34 -1.82 -11.96 0.87
CA ARG A 34 -3.09 -11.93 1.63
C ARG A 34 -3.00 -11.02 2.85
N LEU A 35 -1.89 -11.04 3.57
CA LEU A 35 -1.65 -10.17 4.72
C LEU A 35 -1.55 -8.70 4.32
N VAL A 36 -0.89 -8.38 3.20
CA VAL A 36 -0.86 -7.04 2.59
C VAL A 36 -2.29 -6.56 2.27
N GLY A 37 -3.11 -7.42 1.66
CA GLY A 37 -4.52 -7.13 1.38
C GLY A 37 -5.32 -6.85 2.66
N LYS A 38 -5.08 -7.61 3.73
CA LYS A 38 -5.69 -7.38 5.04
C LYS A 38 -5.26 -6.03 5.63
N ALA A 39 -3.98 -5.71 5.62
CA ALA A 39 -3.45 -4.42 6.08
C ALA A 39 -4.07 -3.24 5.30
N HIS A 40 -4.23 -3.39 3.98
CA HIS A 40 -4.89 -2.40 3.14
C HIS A 40 -6.36 -2.19 3.56
N THR A 41 -7.12 -3.26 3.78
CA THR A 41 -8.53 -3.17 4.20
C THR A 41 -8.68 -2.53 5.57
N ILE A 42 -7.90 -2.97 6.56
CA ILE A 42 -7.90 -2.42 7.93
C ILE A 42 -7.50 -0.94 7.91
N GLY A 43 -6.44 -0.58 7.18
CA GLY A 43 -6.02 0.81 7.04
C GLY A 43 -7.12 1.68 6.42
N ASN A 44 -7.81 1.19 5.40
CA ASN A 44 -8.93 1.91 4.78
C ASN A 44 -10.13 2.06 5.73
N GLU A 45 -10.39 1.09 6.59
CA GLU A 45 -11.42 1.18 7.62
C GLU A 45 -11.08 2.27 8.65
N HIS A 46 -9.88 2.23 9.23
CA HIS A 46 -9.42 3.28 10.15
C HIS A 46 -9.44 4.67 9.50
N TYR A 47 -9.03 4.77 8.23
CA TYR A 47 -9.06 6.03 7.48
C TYR A 47 -10.49 6.58 7.35
N ARG A 48 -11.47 5.72 7.02
CA ARG A 48 -12.89 6.12 6.94
C ARG A 48 -13.44 6.55 8.29
N SER A 49 -12.99 5.92 9.37
CA SER A 49 -13.28 6.34 10.75
C SER A 49 -12.49 7.57 11.22
N LYS A 50 -11.71 8.23 10.35
CA LYS A 50 -10.82 9.37 10.68
C LYS A 50 -9.73 9.05 11.72
N ARG A 51 -9.47 7.77 11.99
CA ARG A 51 -8.41 7.31 12.90
C ARG A 51 -7.08 7.21 12.13
N TYR A 52 -6.56 8.36 11.71
CA TYR A 52 -5.45 8.42 10.76
C TYR A 52 -4.15 7.79 11.27
N GLY A 53 -3.85 7.91 12.58
CA GLY A 53 -2.66 7.26 13.16
C GLY A 53 -2.72 5.74 13.07
N GLN A 54 -3.89 5.15 13.39
CA GLN A 54 -4.10 3.70 13.27
C GLN A 54 -4.08 3.25 11.81
N ALA A 55 -4.61 4.07 10.90
CA ALA A 55 -4.50 3.82 9.47
C ALA A 55 -3.03 3.81 9.00
N CYS A 56 -2.20 4.76 9.47
CA CYS A 56 -0.77 4.77 9.19
C CYS A 56 -0.09 3.46 9.62
N THR A 57 -0.38 2.99 10.83
CA THR A 57 0.18 1.75 11.37
C THR A 57 -0.20 0.56 10.49
N ALA A 58 -1.49 0.38 10.18
CA ALA A 58 -1.95 -0.73 9.36
C ALA A 58 -1.33 -0.74 7.95
N TYR A 59 -1.23 0.43 7.29
CA TYR A 59 -0.53 0.50 6.01
C TYR A 59 0.98 0.23 6.15
N GLY A 60 1.60 0.66 7.26
CA GLY A 60 2.99 0.39 7.58
C GLY A 60 3.27 -1.10 7.74
N GLU A 61 2.40 -1.84 8.43
CA GLU A 61 2.50 -3.30 8.56
C GLU A 61 2.44 -4.00 7.20
N GLY A 62 1.56 -3.55 6.31
CA GLY A 62 1.51 -4.06 4.93
C GLY A 62 2.81 -3.78 4.16
N LEU A 63 3.42 -2.60 4.37
CA LEU A 63 4.69 -2.23 3.74
C LEU A 63 5.90 -3.00 4.26
N LEU A 64 5.83 -3.60 5.45
CA LEU A 64 6.86 -4.54 5.93
C LEU A 64 6.85 -5.85 5.13
N LEU A 65 5.69 -6.22 4.57
CA LEU A 65 5.50 -7.45 3.79
C LEU A 65 5.69 -7.23 2.29
N ASP A 66 5.33 -6.04 1.80
CA ASP A 66 5.57 -5.59 0.42
C ASP A 66 6.03 -4.12 0.42
N SER A 67 7.34 -3.93 0.47
CA SER A 67 8.00 -2.62 0.47
C SER A 67 7.99 -1.92 -0.89
N SER A 68 7.40 -2.54 -1.92
CA SER A 68 7.24 -1.96 -3.27
C SER A 68 5.82 -1.45 -3.53
N ASN A 69 4.92 -1.59 -2.56
CA ASN A 69 3.51 -1.32 -2.75
C ASN A 69 3.18 0.19 -2.83
N SER A 70 3.07 0.71 -4.05
CA SER A 70 2.79 2.13 -4.27
C SER A 70 1.44 2.58 -3.69
N VAL A 71 0.45 1.69 -3.60
CA VAL A 71 -0.89 2.00 -3.08
C VAL A 71 -0.83 2.20 -1.57
N LEU A 72 -0.13 1.33 -0.84
CA LEU A 72 0.05 1.48 0.61
C LEU A 72 0.84 2.73 0.95
N TYR A 73 1.92 3.03 0.23
CA TYR A 73 2.66 4.29 0.41
C TYR A 73 1.76 5.51 0.19
N TYR A 74 0.98 5.55 -0.91
CA TYR A 74 0.06 6.67 -1.15
C TYR A 74 -0.99 6.81 -0.05
N ASN A 75 -1.59 5.70 0.40
CA ASN A 75 -2.62 5.74 1.43
C ASN A 75 -2.04 6.20 2.78
N ARG A 76 -0.83 5.75 3.14
CA ARG A 76 -0.11 6.20 4.33
C ARG A 76 0.30 7.67 4.23
N ALA A 77 0.77 8.13 3.07
CA ALA A 77 1.02 9.54 2.80
C ALA A 77 -0.23 10.40 3.03
N ASN A 78 -1.39 9.94 2.57
CA ASN A 78 -2.65 10.63 2.78
C ASN A 78 -3.04 10.72 4.27
N CYS A 79 -2.72 9.69 5.06
CA CYS A 79 -2.91 9.72 6.51
C CYS A 79 -1.97 10.72 7.19
N TRP A 80 -0.68 10.70 6.85
CA TRP A 80 0.29 11.69 7.35
C TRP A 80 -0.13 13.12 7.05
N PHE A 81 -0.62 13.36 5.83
CA PHE A 81 -1.19 14.64 5.46
C PHE A 81 -2.36 15.02 6.38
N LYS A 82 -3.28 14.10 6.67
CA LYS A 82 -4.40 14.41 7.58
C LYS A 82 -3.97 14.66 9.03
N LEU A 83 -2.81 14.16 9.44
CA LEU A 83 -2.22 14.37 10.76
C LEU A 83 -1.36 15.64 10.87
N GLY A 84 -1.11 16.34 9.76
CA GLY A 84 -0.21 17.50 9.75
C GLY A 84 1.28 17.14 9.59
N GLU A 85 1.58 15.87 9.39
CA GLU A 85 2.94 15.35 9.25
C GLU A 85 3.39 15.45 7.78
N TRP A 86 3.53 16.68 7.28
CA TRP A 86 3.70 16.96 5.85
C TRP A 86 4.99 16.38 5.25
N GLU A 87 6.09 16.40 6.00
CA GLU A 87 7.38 15.82 5.58
C GLU A 87 7.27 14.30 5.37
N LYS A 88 6.60 13.60 6.30
CA LYS A 88 6.35 12.15 6.19
C LYS A 88 5.41 11.86 5.01
N SER A 89 4.41 12.71 4.80
CA SER A 89 3.51 12.60 3.64
C SER A 89 4.28 12.74 2.31
N LEU A 90 5.19 13.71 2.24
CA LEU A 90 6.06 13.93 1.08
C LEU A 90 6.98 12.73 0.82
N ALA A 91 7.63 12.22 1.87
CA ALA A 91 8.50 11.05 1.77
C ALA A 91 7.76 9.81 1.24
N ASP A 92 6.59 9.49 1.80
CA ASP A 92 5.77 8.36 1.34
C ASP A 92 5.22 8.60 -0.09
N SER A 93 4.88 9.84 -0.45
CA SER A 93 4.45 10.17 -1.81
C SER A 93 5.58 9.95 -2.83
N ASN A 94 6.81 10.33 -2.49
CA ASN A 94 7.98 10.06 -3.32
C ASN A 94 8.25 8.56 -3.47
N ARG A 95 8.13 7.79 -2.38
CA ARG A 95 8.22 6.31 -2.43
C ARG A 95 7.16 5.70 -3.34
N ALA A 96 5.90 6.15 -3.26
CA ALA A 96 4.85 5.68 -4.15
C ALA A 96 5.18 5.96 -5.64
N LEU A 97 5.75 7.13 -5.94
CA LEU A 97 6.14 7.52 -7.28
C LEU A 97 7.39 6.81 -7.80
N LEU A 98 8.30 6.41 -6.92
CA LEU A 98 9.46 5.59 -7.30
C LEU A 98 9.00 4.28 -7.98
N PHE A 99 7.99 3.62 -7.41
CA PHE A 99 7.47 2.36 -7.92
C PHE A 99 6.41 2.53 -9.01
N ARG A 100 5.64 3.62 -8.96
CA ARG A 100 4.64 3.96 -9.98
C ARG A 100 4.74 5.44 -10.35
N PRO A 101 5.64 5.82 -11.28
CA PRO A 101 5.90 7.23 -11.62
C PRO A 101 4.67 8.00 -12.08
N GLN A 102 3.74 7.33 -12.77
CA GLN A 102 2.52 7.93 -13.30
C GLN A 102 1.33 7.84 -12.32
N TYR A 103 1.58 7.65 -11.02
CA TYR A 103 0.49 7.55 -10.05
C TYR A 103 -0.07 8.93 -9.72
N THR A 104 -1.07 9.37 -10.49
CA THR A 104 -1.68 10.72 -10.38
C THR A 104 -2.09 11.10 -8.96
N LYS A 105 -2.62 10.15 -8.17
CA LYS A 105 -3.00 10.41 -6.77
C LYS A 105 -1.80 10.71 -5.87
N ALA A 106 -0.67 10.03 -6.09
CA ALA A 106 0.57 10.28 -5.37
C ALA A 106 1.25 11.59 -5.83
N LEU A 107 1.19 11.93 -7.13
CA LEU A 107 1.64 13.24 -7.63
C LEU A 107 0.87 14.38 -6.97
N PHE A 108 -0.46 14.27 -6.91
CA PHE A 108 -1.30 15.26 -6.23
C PHE A 108 -0.95 15.37 -4.74
N ARG A 109 -0.76 14.23 -4.06
CA ARG A 109 -0.39 14.22 -2.63
C ARG A 109 0.98 14.85 -2.39
N LYS A 110 1.97 14.54 -3.24
CA LYS A 110 3.30 15.16 -3.22
C LYS A 110 3.20 16.67 -3.36
N ALA A 111 2.48 17.16 -4.37
CA ALA A 111 2.28 18.58 -4.60
C ALA A 111 1.62 19.26 -3.39
N ALA A 112 0.54 18.68 -2.85
CA ALA A 112 -0.14 19.20 -1.68
C ALA A 112 0.77 19.24 -0.44
N SER A 113 1.63 18.23 -0.25
CA SER A 113 2.56 18.17 0.88
C SER A 113 3.68 19.19 0.75
N ASN A 114 4.25 19.35 -0.45
CA ASN A 114 5.28 20.36 -0.73
C ASN A 114 4.82 21.80 -0.50
N ILE A 115 3.52 22.09 -0.61
CA ILE A 115 2.98 23.43 -0.31
C ILE A 115 2.93 23.69 1.20
N LYS A 116 2.93 22.62 2.02
CA LYS A 116 2.73 22.67 3.48
C LYS A 116 4.01 22.47 4.29
N VAL A 117 5.03 21.86 3.69
CA VAL A 117 6.42 21.84 4.20
C VAL A 117 7.05 23.18 3.89
#